data_AF-A0AA38PNN2-F1
#
_entry.id   AF-A0AA38PNN2-F1
#
_cell.length_a   1.000
_cell.length_b   1.000
_cell.length_c   1.000
_cell.angle_alpha   90.00
_cell.angle_beta   90.00
_cell.angle_gamma   90.00
#
_symmetry.space_group_name_H-M   'P 1'
#
loop_
_entity.id
_entity.type
_entity.pdbx_description
1 polymer ?
#
loop_
_entity_poly.entity_id
_entity_poly.type
_entity_poly.pdbx_seq_one_letter_code
_entity_poly.pdbx_strand_id
1 'polypeptide(L)'
;MSPANSRANSLSDDKEQAELLLIQKKKEERAIRDAERKAEEEAEAAAEEARLAEIQEMERHRKEEESKAAEAAKKAAEEARKENERKKAEEESKAAEAAKRAVEENRKKIEMERRMETAALVRAQIEKKKKEQQLNSPVSETSTVVVGQKWKRVAVVVPSGDPEGGDPNPGDDDDYIESDTDDDEDPEVPPTSPPKQSRCSRCILKAFKCELVGPGSASCKGCRKAKVRCSLVPDDYPRRSKRVKVESPVASTSSQVIDDLRTNVRDLNTRINLQEEMLRYLILHVRKLEEANREEDEDEESEEDRVKRTGDRKGKGWKE
;
A
#
# COMPACT_ATOMS: atom_id res chain seq x y z
N MET A 1 3.19 -71.72 94.83
CA MET A 1 3.94 -71.16 93.67
C MET A 1 2.92 -70.45 92.80
N SER A 2 2.98 -69.11 92.76
CA SER A 2 1.88 -68.27 92.24
C SER A 2 2.09 -67.94 90.76
N PRO A 3 1.15 -68.31 89.86
CA PRO A 3 1.26 -68.05 88.41
C PRO A 3 0.89 -66.60 88.00
N ALA A 4 0.83 -65.65 88.94
CA ALA A 4 0.32 -64.30 88.68
C ALA A 4 1.37 -63.34 88.06
N ASN A 5 2.67 -63.68 88.08
CA ASN A 5 3.74 -62.76 87.66
C ASN A 5 4.13 -62.83 86.17
N SER A 6 3.68 -63.85 85.41
CA SER A 6 4.01 -63.97 83.98
C SER A 6 3.11 -63.10 83.08
N ARG A 7 1.89 -62.76 83.54
CA ARG A 7 0.89 -62.03 82.75
C ARG A 7 1.13 -60.51 82.68
N ALA A 8 1.91 -59.96 83.62
CA ALA A 8 2.25 -58.54 83.65
C ALA A 8 3.38 -58.20 82.66
N ASN A 9 4.31 -59.13 82.42
CA ASN A 9 5.39 -58.91 81.44
C ASN A 9 4.89 -59.00 79.99
N SER A 10 3.94 -59.90 79.69
CA SER A 10 3.41 -60.06 78.33
C SER A 10 2.62 -58.83 77.83
N LEU A 11 1.94 -58.10 78.73
CA LEU A 11 1.21 -56.88 78.37
C LEU A 11 2.14 -55.69 78.08
N SER A 12 3.38 -55.72 78.58
CA SER A 12 4.38 -54.70 78.28
C SER A 12 4.92 -54.88 76.85
N ASP A 13 5.23 -56.11 76.47
CA ASP A 13 5.75 -56.45 75.14
C ASP A 13 4.72 -56.15 74.03
N ASP A 14 3.43 -56.41 74.27
CA ASP A 14 2.35 -56.11 73.31
C ASP A 14 2.20 -54.59 73.07
N LYS A 15 2.45 -53.77 74.11
CA LYS A 15 2.37 -52.31 74.01
C LYS A 15 3.54 -51.74 73.22
N GLU A 16 4.75 -52.28 73.42
CA GLU A 16 5.94 -51.89 72.64
C GLU A 16 5.82 -52.28 71.17
N GLN A 17 5.26 -53.46 70.87
CA GLN A 17 4.98 -53.88 69.49
C GLN A 17 3.95 -52.98 68.80
N ALA A 18 2.89 -52.59 69.51
CA ALA A 18 1.89 -51.66 68.99
C ALA A 18 2.48 -50.27 68.69
N GLU A 19 3.39 -49.78 69.53
CA GLU A 19 4.06 -48.49 69.32
C GLU A 19 4.99 -48.53 68.09
N LEU A 20 5.74 -49.62 67.89
CA LEU A 20 6.58 -49.81 66.70
C LEU A 20 5.76 -49.84 65.40
N LEU A 21 4.62 -50.53 65.39
CA LEU A 21 3.71 -50.57 64.24
C LEU A 21 3.13 -49.18 63.93
N LEU A 22 2.79 -48.38 64.94
CA LEU A 22 2.33 -47.00 64.75
C LEU A 22 3.43 -46.12 64.16
N ILE A 23 4.67 -46.25 64.62
CA ILE A 23 5.82 -45.52 64.07
C ILE A 23 6.05 -45.92 62.61
N GLN A 24 5.98 -47.21 62.29
CA GLN A 24 6.13 -47.72 60.94
C GLN A 24 5.03 -47.18 60.02
N LYS A 25 3.76 -47.29 60.43
CA LYS A 25 2.62 -46.76 59.68
C LYS A 25 2.73 -45.26 59.43
N LYS A 26 3.19 -44.49 60.43
CA LYS A 26 3.42 -43.05 60.29
C LYS A 26 4.57 -42.71 59.32
N LYS A 27 5.60 -43.56 59.23
CA LYS A 27 6.68 -43.42 58.24
C LYS A 27 6.17 -43.73 56.83
N GLU A 28 5.40 -44.80 56.68
CA GLU A 28 4.79 -45.18 55.40
C GLU A 28 3.81 -44.10 54.92
N GLU A 29 2.96 -43.57 55.79
CA GLU A 29 2.03 -42.49 55.45
C GLU A 29 2.75 -41.19 55.02
N ARG A 30 3.88 -40.86 55.65
CA ARG A 30 4.71 -39.73 55.22
C ARG A 30 5.34 -39.98 53.85
N ALA A 31 5.83 -41.19 53.60
CA ALA A 31 6.41 -41.56 52.32
C ALA A 31 5.38 -41.47 51.19
N ILE A 32 4.13 -41.90 51.44
CA ILE A 32 3.03 -41.77 50.48
C ILE A 32 2.73 -40.30 50.20
N ARG A 33 2.57 -39.46 51.24
CA ARG A 33 2.30 -38.02 51.04
C ARG A 33 3.42 -37.27 50.32
N ASP A 34 4.67 -37.65 50.56
CA ASP A 34 5.80 -37.06 49.84
C ASP A 34 5.89 -37.57 48.39
N ALA A 35 5.46 -38.80 48.11
CA ALA A 35 5.33 -39.30 46.74
C ALA A 35 4.17 -38.64 45.98
N GLU A 36 3.03 -38.46 46.62
CA GLU A 36 1.87 -37.75 46.06
C GLU A 36 2.23 -36.30 45.71
N ARG A 37 2.90 -35.58 46.62
CA ARG A 37 3.34 -34.20 46.37
C ARG A 37 4.30 -34.10 45.18
N LYS A 38 5.22 -35.06 45.04
CA LYS A 38 6.13 -35.09 43.89
C LYS A 38 5.40 -35.37 42.58
N ALA A 39 4.44 -36.29 42.60
CA ALA A 39 3.63 -36.59 41.42
C ALA A 39 2.76 -35.38 41.01
N GLU A 40 2.23 -34.63 41.99
CA GLU A 40 1.49 -33.39 41.74
C GLU A 40 2.39 -32.29 41.16
N GLU A 41 3.59 -32.08 41.72
CA GLU A 41 4.57 -31.11 41.21
C GLU A 41 5.04 -31.46 39.77
N GLU A 42 5.29 -32.74 39.49
CA GLU A 42 5.63 -33.21 38.14
C GLU A 42 4.46 -33.03 37.15
N ALA A 43 3.22 -33.27 37.60
CA ALA A 43 2.04 -33.06 36.77
C ALA A 43 1.79 -31.57 36.47
N GLU A 44 2.01 -30.69 37.44
CA GLU A 44 1.91 -29.23 37.24
C GLU A 44 2.99 -28.73 36.27
N ALA A 45 4.22 -29.20 36.42
CA ALA A 45 5.31 -28.86 35.49
C ALA A 45 5.03 -29.32 34.06
N ALA A 46 4.49 -30.54 33.88
CA ALA A 46 4.10 -31.05 32.57
C ALA A 46 2.93 -30.26 31.96
N ALA A 47 1.98 -29.82 32.77
CA ALA A 47 0.87 -28.98 32.32
C ALA A 47 1.33 -27.57 31.91
N GLU A 48 2.30 -26.98 32.63
CA GLU A 48 2.90 -25.70 32.25
C GLU A 48 3.67 -25.81 30.94
N GLU A 49 4.46 -26.87 30.76
CA GLU A 49 5.18 -27.13 29.50
C GLU A 49 4.22 -27.29 28.31
N ALA A 50 3.12 -28.02 28.50
CA ALA A 50 2.09 -28.19 27.48
C ALA A 50 1.45 -26.85 27.09
N ARG A 51 1.13 -25.97 28.06
CA ARG A 51 0.61 -24.62 27.80
C ARG A 51 1.61 -23.76 27.02
N LEU A 52 2.89 -23.84 27.36
CA LEU A 52 3.94 -23.11 26.63
C LEU A 52 4.08 -23.61 25.18
N ALA A 53 3.99 -24.92 24.97
CA ALA A 53 4.03 -25.52 23.64
C ALA A 53 2.85 -25.06 22.76
N GLU A 54 1.64 -25.02 23.33
CA GLU A 54 0.43 -24.54 22.64
C GLU A 54 0.54 -23.06 22.25
N ILE A 55 1.04 -22.20 23.15
CA ILE A 55 1.29 -20.78 22.85
C ILE A 55 2.29 -20.64 21.70
N GLN A 56 3.37 -21.42 21.69
CA GLN A 56 4.36 -21.40 20.61
C GLN A 56 3.78 -21.88 19.27
N GLU A 57 2.86 -22.85 19.29
CA GLU A 57 2.17 -23.29 18.08
C GLU A 57 1.23 -22.20 17.54
N MET A 58 0.43 -21.57 18.40
CA MET A 58 -0.42 -20.45 18.01
C MET A 58 0.39 -19.28 17.44
N GLU A 59 1.54 -18.94 18.03
CA GLU A 59 2.42 -17.91 17.47
C GLU A 59 2.97 -18.27 16.09
N ARG A 60 3.32 -19.54 15.86
CA ARG A 60 3.78 -20.00 14.54
C ARG A 60 2.66 -19.87 13.50
N HIS A 61 1.45 -20.31 13.83
CA HIS A 61 0.30 -20.19 12.95
C HIS A 61 0.00 -18.73 12.61
N ARG A 62 0.00 -17.85 13.61
CA ARG A 62 -0.20 -16.40 13.41
C ARG A 62 0.87 -15.80 12.49
N LYS A 63 2.15 -16.14 12.69
CA LYS A 63 3.25 -15.66 11.82
C LYS A 63 3.10 -16.19 10.39
N GLU A 64 2.64 -17.43 10.23
CA GLU A 64 2.38 -18.00 8.91
C GLU A 64 1.22 -17.30 8.20
N GLU A 65 0.12 -17.04 8.91
CA GLU A 65 -1.01 -16.28 8.37
C GLU A 65 -0.63 -14.85 7.98
N GLU A 66 0.15 -14.16 8.83
CA GLU A 66 0.64 -12.81 8.54
C GLU A 66 1.55 -12.80 7.30
N SER A 67 2.42 -13.81 7.15
CA SER A 67 3.26 -13.98 5.97
C SER A 67 2.44 -14.21 4.70
N LYS A 68 1.43 -15.10 4.75
CA LYS A 68 0.52 -15.35 3.63
C LYS A 68 -0.27 -14.10 3.25
N ALA A 69 -0.77 -13.35 4.23
CA ALA A 69 -1.48 -12.09 4.00
C ALA A 69 -0.57 -11.03 3.37
N ALA A 70 0.68 -10.90 3.85
CA ALA A 70 1.66 -9.98 3.29
C ALA A 70 2.06 -10.36 1.85
N GLU A 71 2.20 -11.65 1.53
CA GLU A 71 2.48 -12.11 0.18
C GLU A 71 1.30 -11.84 -0.76
N ALA A 72 0.07 -12.12 -0.32
CA ALA A 72 -1.15 -11.81 -1.08
C ALA A 72 -1.27 -10.31 -1.36
N ALA A 73 -1.01 -9.46 -0.36
CA ALA A 73 -1.03 -8.01 -0.52
C ALA A 73 0.04 -7.52 -1.52
N LYS A 74 1.24 -8.10 -1.49
CA LYS A 74 2.30 -7.79 -2.47
C LYS A 74 1.88 -8.17 -3.90
N LYS A 75 1.32 -9.37 -4.09
CA LYS A 75 0.83 -9.83 -5.39
C LYS A 75 -0.28 -8.92 -5.93
N ALA A 76 -1.26 -8.56 -5.08
CA ALA A 76 -2.34 -7.65 -5.45
C ALA A 76 -1.81 -6.24 -5.81
N ALA A 77 -0.83 -5.73 -5.06
CA ALA A 77 -0.21 -4.43 -5.35
C ALA A 77 0.58 -4.44 -6.67
N GLU A 78 1.27 -5.54 -6.97
CA GLU A 78 2.00 -5.70 -8.24
C GLU A 78 1.03 -5.81 -9.43
N GLU A 79 -0.04 -6.57 -9.30
CA GLU A 79 -1.07 -6.71 -10.33
C GLU A 79 -1.76 -5.36 -10.62
N ALA A 80 -2.11 -4.61 -9.56
CA ALA A 80 -2.69 -3.27 -9.71
C ALA A 80 -1.74 -2.29 -10.41
N ARG A 81 -0.42 -2.39 -10.19
CA ARG A 81 0.58 -1.59 -10.91
C ARG A 81 0.62 -1.96 -12.39
N LYS A 82 0.67 -3.26 -12.72
CA LYS A 82 0.65 -3.73 -14.12
C LYS A 82 -0.62 -3.33 -14.85
N GLU A 83 -1.77 -3.41 -14.19
CA GLU A 83 -3.04 -2.97 -14.76
C GLU A 83 -3.05 -1.45 -15.04
N ASN A 84 -2.52 -0.66 -14.11
CA ASN A 84 -2.42 0.79 -14.29
C ASN A 84 -1.46 1.17 -15.43
N GLU A 85 -0.30 0.51 -15.52
CA GLU A 85 0.62 0.68 -16.65
C GLU A 85 -0.03 0.34 -17.99
N ARG A 86 -0.79 -0.77 -18.04
CA ARG A 86 -1.55 -1.16 -19.23
C ARG A 86 -2.59 -0.12 -19.61
N LYS A 87 -3.35 0.41 -18.65
CA LYS A 87 -4.35 1.46 -18.89
C LYS A 87 -3.71 2.74 -19.44
N LYS A 88 -2.57 3.15 -18.87
CA LYS A 88 -1.82 4.32 -19.37
C LYS A 88 -1.32 4.11 -20.80
N ALA A 89 -0.75 2.94 -21.10
CA ALA A 89 -0.30 2.61 -22.45
C ALA A 89 -1.47 2.58 -23.46
N GLU A 90 -2.63 2.06 -23.06
CA GLU A 90 -3.83 2.07 -23.90
C GLU A 90 -4.36 3.49 -24.14
N GLU A 91 -4.36 4.33 -23.11
CA GLU A 91 -4.78 5.73 -23.21
C GLU A 91 -3.83 6.55 -24.11
N GLU A 92 -2.52 6.35 -23.96
CA GLU A 92 -1.50 6.98 -24.81
C GLU A 92 -1.63 6.53 -26.28
N SER A 93 -1.90 5.24 -26.52
CA SER A 93 -2.15 4.72 -27.86
C SER A 93 -3.38 5.36 -28.51
N LYS A 94 -4.49 5.49 -27.77
CA LYS A 94 -5.70 6.17 -28.24
C LYS A 94 -5.45 7.65 -28.52
N ALA A 95 -4.69 8.33 -27.66
CA ALA A 95 -4.33 9.72 -27.86
C ALA A 95 -3.46 9.91 -29.12
N ALA A 96 -2.49 9.02 -29.35
CA ALA A 96 -1.65 9.03 -30.54
C ALA A 96 -2.45 8.76 -31.83
N GLU A 97 -3.39 7.81 -31.79
CA GLU A 97 -4.28 7.53 -32.94
C GLU A 97 -5.21 8.71 -33.25
N ALA A 98 -5.77 9.35 -32.22
CA ALA A 98 -6.60 10.56 -32.38
C ALA A 98 -5.78 11.72 -32.99
N ALA A 99 -4.54 11.91 -32.54
CA ALA A 99 -3.64 12.92 -33.09
C ALA A 99 -3.32 12.65 -34.57
N LYS A 100 -3.04 11.39 -34.95
CA LYS A 100 -2.83 11.00 -36.36
C LYS A 100 -4.04 11.32 -37.22
N ARG A 101 -5.25 10.97 -36.76
CA ARG A 101 -6.50 11.30 -37.48
C ARG A 101 -6.68 12.81 -37.65
N ALA A 102 -6.43 13.60 -36.61
CA ALA A 102 -6.53 15.06 -36.67
C ALA A 102 -5.54 15.69 -37.66
N VAL A 103 -4.32 15.17 -37.73
CA VAL A 103 -3.31 15.62 -38.73
C VAL A 103 -3.74 15.26 -40.15
N GLU A 104 -4.24 14.04 -40.37
CA GLU A 104 -4.71 13.61 -41.69
C GLU A 104 -5.92 14.42 -42.17
N GLU A 105 -6.87 14.73 -41.28
CA GLU A 105 -8.03 15.57 -41.59
C GLU A 105 -7.60 17.00 -41.97
N ASN A 106 -6.68 17.60 -41.21
CA ASN A 106 -6.12 18.91 -41.55
C ASN A 106 -5.39 18.89 -42.89
N ARG A 107 -4.62 17.83 -43.19
CA ARG A 107 -3.96 17.68 -44.49
C ARG A 107 -4.96 17.66 -45.65
N LYS A 108 -6.06 16.90 -45.51
CA LYS A 108 -7.14 16.85 -46.51
C LYS A 108 -7.79 18.23 -46.70
N LYS A 109 -8.00 18.97 -45.62
CA LYS A 109 -8.56 20.34 -45.65
C LYS A 109 -7.64 21.32 -46.39
N ILE A 110 -6.34 21.31 -46.09
CA ILE A 110 -5.34 22.14 -46.77
C ILE A 110 -5.26 21.79 -48.26
N GLU A 111 -5.31 20.51 -48.63
CA GLU A 111 -5.30 20.09 -50.04
C GLU A 111 -6.55 20.58 -50.79
N MET A 112 -7.72 20.47 -50.17
CA MET A 112 -8.98 20.97 -50.75
C MET A 112 -8.91 22.50 -50.95
N GLU A 113 -8.38 23.24 -49.99
CA GLU A 113 -8.22 24.70 -50.08
C GLU A 113 -7.29 25.09 -51.24
N ARG A 114 -6.15 24.41 -51.39
CA ARG A 114 -5.24 24.61 -52.53
C ARG A 114 -5.91 24.31 -53.88
N ARG A 115 -6.74 23.26 -53.96
CA ARG A 115 -7.52 22.95 -55.18
C ARG A 115 -8.54 24.04 -55.50
N MET A 116 -9.18 24.62 -54.50
CA MET A 116 -10.13 25.72 -54.69
C MET A 116 -9.42 27.01 -55.11
N GLU A 117 -8.27 27.31 -54.51
CA GLU A 117 -7.45 28.48 -54.84
C GLU A 117 -6.90 28.40 -56.27
N THR A 118 -6.34 27.24 -56.65
CA THR A 118 -5.89 26.99 -58.03
C THR A 118 -7.04 27.09 -59.04
N ALA A 119 -8.22 26.55 -58.72
CA ALA A 119 -9.41 26.70 -59.57
C ALA A 119 -9.85 28.17 -59.71
N ALA A 120 -9.75 28.96 -58.64
CA ALA A 120 -10.07 30.40 -58.67
C ALA A 120 -9.07 31.18 -59.56
N LEU A 121 -7.77 30.89 -59.44
CA LEU A 121 -6.74 31.49 -60.31
C LEU A 121 -6.97 31.16 -61.79
N VAL A 122 -7.33 29.91 -62.11
CA VAL A 122 -7.66 29.51 -63.49
C VAL A 122 -8.88 30.28 -64.01
N ARG A 123 -9.94 30.42 -63.20
CA ARG A 123 -11.12 31.23 -63.59
C ARG A 123 -10.75 32.69 -63.87
N ALA A 124 -9.93 33.30 -63.00
CA ALA A 124 -9.46 34.67 -63.18
C ALA A 124 -8.64 34.84 -64.47
N GLN A 125 -7.77 33.87 -64.81
CA GLN A 125 -7.02 33.89 -66.06
C GLN A 125 -7.93 33.77 -67.30
N ILE A 126 -8.97 32.92 -67.23
CA ILE A 126 -9.94 32.78 -68.32
C ILE A 126 -10.70 34.10 -68.54
N GLU A 127 -11.13 34.78 -67.48
CA GLU A 127 -11.79 36.09 -67.61
C GLU A 127 -10.86 37.16 -68.19
N LYS A 128 -9.59 37.17 -67.77
CA LYS A 128 -8.59 38.10 -68.32
C LYS A 128 -8.39 37.88 -69.82
N LYS A 129 -8.22 36.62 -70.25
CA LYS A 129 -8.10 36.27 -71.68
C LYS A 129 -9.37 36.61 -72.48
N LYS A 130 -10.57 36.45 -71.90
CA LYS A 130 -11.83 36.88 -72.53
C LYS A 130 -11.87 38.41 -72.73
N LYS A 131 -11.44 39.18 -71.74
CA LYS A 131 -11.39 40.66 -71.85
C LYS A 131 -10.36 41.12 -72.89
N GLU A 132 -9.21 40.47 -72.99
CA GLU A 132 -8.22 40.74 -74.05
C GLU A 132 -8.75 40.36 -75.46
N GLN A 133 -9.50 39.26 -75.60
CA GLN A 133 -10.14 38.92 -76.87
C GLN A 133 -11.22 39.93 -77.30
N GLN A 134 -11.96 40.51 -76.36
CA GLN A 134 -12.93 41.58 -76.66
C GLN A 134 -12.25 42.88 -77.11
N LEU A 135 -11.04 43.16 -76.63
CA LEU A 135 -10.27 44.36 -77.01
C LEU A 135 -9.53 44.21 -78.36
N ASN A 136 -9.25 42.97 -78.80
CA ASN A 136 -8.54 42.69 -80.06
C ASN A 136 -9.45 42.19 -81.20
N SER A 137 -10.77 42.33 -81.10
CA SER A 137 -11.67 41.98 -82.21
C SER A 137 -11.83 43.16 -83.18
N PRO A 138 -11.42 43.03 -84.45
CA PRO A 138 -11.73 44.03 -85.47
C PRO A 138 -13.20 43.93 -85.86
N VAL A 139 -13.87 45.09 -85.87
CA VAL A 139 -15.22 45.28 -86.41
C VAL A 139 -15.25 44.79 -87.86
N SER A 140 -16.01 43.75 -88.14
CA SER A 140 -16.58 43.53 -89.47
C SER A 140 -17.92 42.80 -89.39
N GLU A 141 -18.88 43.38 -90.09
CA GLU A 141 -20.28 42.98 -90.21
C GLU A 141 -20.49 41.72 -91.06
N THR A 142 -21.66 41.10 -90.83
CA THR A 142 -22.40 40.14 -91.68
C THR A 142 -21.89 38.70 -91.76
N SER A 143 -22.76 37.75 -91.40
CA SER A 143 -23.33 36.75 -92.33
C SER A 143 -23.83 35.52 -91.56
N THR A 144 -25.12 35.23 -91.73
CA THR A 144 -25.80 33.97 -91.43
C THR A 144 -25.27 32.83 -92.30
N VAL A 145 -24.82 31.71 -91.71
CA VAL A 145 -24.92 30.37 -92.34
C VAL A 145 -25.02 29.28 -91.27
N VAL A 146 -26.06 28.45 -91.41
CA VAL A 146 -26.27 27.17 -90.73
C VAL A 146 -25.42 26.09 -91.42
N VAL A 147 -24.50 25.42 -90.72
CA VAL A 147 -23.99 24.08 -91.11
C VAL A 147 -23.65 23.28 -89.85
N GLY A 148 -24.24 22.09 -89.74
CA GLY A 148 -24.01 21.15 -88.65
C GLY A 148 -22.65 20.46 -88.72
N GLN A 149 -22.11 20.10 -87.56
CA GLN A 149 -21.01 19.14 -87.44
C GLN A 149 -21.20 18.22 -86.23
N LYS A 150 -21.27 16.92 -86.54
CA LYS A 150 -21.15 15.79 -85.61
C LYS A 150 -19.76 15.81 -84.98
N TRP A 151 -19.68 15.79 -83.66
CA TRP A 151 -18.45 15.47 -82.94
C TRP A 151 -18.63 14.15 -82.19
N LYS A 152 -17.71 13.23 -82.49
CA LYS A 152 -17.63 11.86 -81.98
C LYS A 152 -17.25 11.88 -80.49
N ARG A 153 -17.87 10.97 -79.72
CA ARG A 153 -17.43 10.63 -78.35
C ARG A 153 -16.00 10.07 -78.42
N VAL A 154 -15.09 10.65 -77.66
CA VAL A 154 -13.79 10.04 -77.35
C VAL A 154 -13.87 9.59 -75.90
N ALA A 155 -13.77 8.28 -75.69
CA ALA A 155 -13.63 7.68 -74.37
C ALA A 155 -12.23 7.99 -73.83
N VAL A 156 -12.15 8.59 -72.66
CA VAL A 156 -10.90 8.74 -71.92
C VAL A 156 -10.74 7.50 -71.04
N VAL A 157 -9.75 6.68 -71.38
CA VAL A 157 -9.26 5.55 -70.58
C VAL A 157 -8.41 6.12 -69.45
N VAL A 158 -8.75 5.76 -68.21
CA VAL A 158 -7.93 6.01 -67.02
C VAL A 158 -6.94 4.85 -66.88
N PRO A 159 -5.61 5.07 -66.83
CA PRO A 159 -4.68 4.02 -66.44
C PRO A 159 -4.65 3.90 -64.92
N SER A 160 -4.95 2.70 -64.43
CA SER A 160 -4.63 2.24 -63.08
C SER A 160 -3.11 2.16 -62.93
N GLY A 161 -2.55 2.95 -62.01
CA GLY A 161 -1.17 2.82 -61.58
C GLY A 161 -1.15 2.28 -60.14
N ASP A 162 -0.65 1.06 -59.98
CA ASP A 162 -0.28 0.46 -58.70
C ASP A 162 0.81 1.29 -58.01
N PRO A 163 0.75 1.49 -56.69
CA PRO A 163 1.93 1.91 -55.93
C PRO A 163 2.77 0.70 -55.52
N GLU A 164 3.98 0.67 -56.05
CA GLU A 164 5.08 -0.21 -55.65
C GLU A 164 5.32 -0.14 -54.13
N GLY A 165 5.52 -1.32 -53.53
CA GLY A 165 5.98 -1.47 -52.17
C GLY A 165 7.44 -1.04 -52.04
N GLY A 166 7.68 -0.05 -51.17
CA GLY A 166 9.00 0.34 -50.69
C GLY A 166 9.28 -0.30 -49.34
N ASP A 167 10.33 -1.09 -49.29
CA ASP A 167 10.91 -1.75 -48.12
C ASP A 167 11.70 -0.73 -47.26
N PRO A 168 11.46 -0.58 -45.95
CA PRO A 168 12.28 0.28 -45.10
C PRO A 168 13.40 -0.53 -44.44
N ASN A 169 14.61 -0.26 -44.89
CA ASN A 169 15.86 -0.69 -44.27
C ASN A 169 16.08 0.11 -42.96
N PRO A 170 16.33 -0.51 -41.79
CA PRO A 170 16.70 0.22 -40.58
C PRO A 170 18.20 0.52 -40.59
N GLY A 171 18.54 1.81 -40.59
CA GLY A 171 19.91 2.28 -40.35
C GLY A 171 20.22 2.21 -38.85
N ASP A 172 21.31 1.51 -38.53
CA ASP A 172 22.07 1.64 -37.29
C ASP A 172 22.69 3.05 -37.24
N ASP A 173 22.33 3.82 -36.21
CA ASP A 173 23.03 5.04 -35.82
C ASP A 173 23.52 4.86 -34.37
N ASP A 174 24.79 4.47 -34.25
CA ASP A 174 25.56 4.39 -33.01
C ASP A 174 26.13 5.78 -32.67
N ASP A 175 25.36 6.63 -31.98
CA ASP A 175 25.89 7.90 -31.47
C ASP A 175 26.62 7.73 -30.13
N TYR A 176 27.91 7.49 -30.24
CA TYR A 176 28.92 7.55 -29.19
C TYR A 176 29.18 9.02 -28.81
N ILE A 177 28.67 9.48 -27.67
CA ILE A 177 29.01 10.80 -27.10
C ILE A 177 29.99 10.58 -25.94
N GLU A 178 31.28 10.64 -26.26
CA GLU A 178 32.32 11.05 -25.33
C GLU A 178 32.25 12.57 -25.17
N SER A 179 32.12 13.04 -23.94
CA SER A 179 32.35 14.45 -23.62
C SER A 179 33.23 14.52 -22.38
N ASP A 180 34.53 14.57 -22.65
CA ASP A 180 35.54 15.19 -21.80
C ASP A 180 35.26 16.69 -21.72
N THR A 181 35.11 17.19 -20.50
CA THR A 181 35.33 18.61 -20.18
C THR A 181 36.10 18.66 -18.87
N ASP A 182 37.42 18.75 -19.00
CA ASP A 182 38.28 19.48 -18.09
C ASP A 182 37.87 20.96 -18.15
N ASP A 183 37.52 21.56 -17.01
CA ASP A 183 37.43 23.01 -16.90
C ASP A 183 37.94 23.45 -15.53
N ASP A 184 38.82 24.44 -15.60
CA ASP A 184 39.80 24.88 -14.62
C ASP A 184 39.21 25.46 -13.32
N GLU A 185 39.96 25.27 -12.23
CA GLU A 185 39.73 25.88 -10.93
C GLU A 185 40.03 27.39 -10.92
N ASP A 186 39.10 28.20 -10.41
CA ASP A 186 39.35 29.54 -9.87
C ASP A 186 39.02 29.53 -8.35
N PRO A 187 40.00 29.62 -7.44
CA PRO A 187 39.72 29.59 -6.00
C PRO A 187 39.24 30.96 -5.50
N GLU A 188 37.92 31.20 -5.57
CA GLU A 188 37.30 32.35 -4.91
C GLU A 188 37.42 32.26 -3.37
N VAL A 189 37.82 33.40 -2.79
CA VAL A 189 38.01 33.62 -1.35
C VAL A 189 36.70 33.34 -0.57
N PRO A 190 36.73 32.54 0.52
CA PRO A 190 35.51 32.20 1.25
C PRO A 190 34.93 33.39 2.03
N PRO A 191 33.61 33.59 2.02
CA PRO A 191 32.96 34.67 2.74
C PRO A 191 33.13 34.50 4.27
N THR A 192 33.65 35.52 4.93
CA THR A 192 33.96 35.56 6.37
C THR A 192 32.74 35.76 7.28
N SER A 193 31.52 35.67 6.76
CA SER A 193 30.30 35.83 7.57
C SER A 193 29.26 34.74 7.28
N PRO A 194 28.66 34.12 8.32
CA PRO A 194 27.67 33.07 8.11
C PRO A 194 26.39 33.60 7.45
N PRO A 195 25.80 32.87 6.48
CA PRO A 195 24.51 33.20 5.92
C PRO A 195 23.43 33.15 7.02
N LYS A 196 22.56 34.17 7.06
CA LYS A 196 21.71 34.48 8.21
C LYS A 196 20.70 33.39 8.60
N GLN A 197 20.45 32.35 7.78
CA GLN A 197 19.42 31.33 8.05
C GLN A 197 19.72 29.96 7.41
N SER A 198 20.92 29.38 7.55
CA SER A 198 21.14 28.02 7.03
C SER A 198 20.50 26.95 7.95
N ARG A 199 19.56 26.17 7.40
CA ARG A 199 18.95 25.01 8.08
C ARG A 199 19.77 23.75 7.77
N CYS A 200 20.06 22.93 8.78
CA CYS A 200 20.71 21.63 8.55
C CYS A 200 19.72 20.66 7.90
N SER A 201 20.09 20.01 6.79
CA SER A 201 19.21 19.06 6.07
C SER A 201 18.70 17.91 6.96
N ARG A 202 19.50 17.47 7.92
CA ARG A 202 19.15 16.43 8.91
C ARG A 202 18.26 16.93 10.06
N CYS A 203 18.18 18.23 10.29
CA CYS A 203 17.41 18.81 11.39
C CYS A 203 16.28 19.73 10.91
N ILE A 204 15.87 19.63 9.64
CA ILE A 204 14.83 20.46 9.01
C ILE A 204 13.57 20.61 9.87
N LEU A 205 13.22 19.57 10.65
CA LEU A 205 12.00 19.51 11.45
C LEU A 205 12.11 20.14 12.85
N LYS A 206 13.32 20.46 13.33
CA LYS A 206 13.51 21.09 14.64
C LYS A 206 14.29 22.38 14.43
N ALA A 207 13.76 23.52 14.86
CA ALA A 207 14.33 24.86 14.69
C ALA A 207 15.65 25.07 15.47
N PHE A 208 16.63 24.21 15.26
CA PHE A 208 17.96 24.32 15.83
C PHE A 208 18.80 25.23 14.94
N LYS A 209 19.23 26.36 15.50
CA LYS A 209 20.21 27.24 14.86
C LYS A 209 21.54 26.47 14.71
N CYS A 210 22.09 26.42 13.49
CA CYS A 210 23.46 25.97 13.26
C CYS A 210 24.43 27.05 13.77
N GLU A 211 25.48 26.65 14.49
CA GLU A 211 26.57 27.53 14.91
C GLU A 211 27.82 27.17 14.08
N LEU A 212 28.62 28.17 13.69
CA LEU A 212 29.90 27.93 13.01
C LEU A 212 30.90 27.33 14.00
N VAL A 213 31.54 26.22 13.62
CA VAL A 213 32.55 25.52 14.43
C VAL A 213 33.97 25.75 13.89
N GLY A 214 34.10 26.48 12.78
CA GLY A 214 35.39 26.88 12.22
C GLY A 214 35.23 27.58 10.86
N PRO A 215 36.33 28.00 10.21
CA PRO A 215 36.28 28.52 8.85
C PRO A 215 35.70 27.45 7.92
N GLY A 216 34.57 27.75 7.28
CA GLY A 216 33.92 26.88 6.30
C GLY A 216 33.08 25.71 6.85
N SER A 217 32.88 25.58 8.17
CA SER A 217 32.03 24.52 8.72
C SER A 217 31.04 25.00 9.77
N ALA A 218 29.74 24.75 9.55
CA ALA A 218 28.72 24.90 10.57
C ALA A 218 28.17 23.53 10.99
N SER A 219 27.91 23.36 12.28
CA SER A 219 27.23 22.17 12.79
C SER A 219 26.12 22.59 13.75
N CYS A 220 24.96 21.95 13.65
CA CYS A 220 23.93 22.10 14.69
C CYS A 220 24.27 21.23 15.90
N LYS A 221 23.73 21.60 17.09
CA LYS A 221 23.92 20.83 18.33
C LYS A 221 23.53 19.35 18.19
N GLY A 222 22.54 19.03 17.35
CA GLY A 222 22.11 17.66 17.07
C GLY A 222 23.18 16.85 16.33
N CYS A 223 23.63 17.34 15.18
CA CYS A 223 24.69 16.69 14.40
C CYS A 223 26.01 16.59 15.16
N ARG A 224 26.33 17.59 16.01
CA ARG A 224 27.51 17.56 16.88
C ARG A 224 27.46 16.43 17.90
N LYS A 225 26.33 16.27 18.60
CA LYS A 225 26.11 15.16 19.55
C LYS A 225 26.17 13.80 18.88
N ALA A 226 25.66 13.71 17.65
CA ALA A 226 25.64 12.47 16.88
C ALA A 226 26.97 12.16 16.16
N LYS A 227 27.99 13.03 16.25
CA LYS A 227 29.26 12.95 15.50
C LYS A 227 29.06 12.80 13.98
N VAL A 228 28.06 13.47 13.42
CA VAL A 228 27.73 13.40 11.99
C VAL A 228 27.98 14.74 11.31
N ARG A 229 28.50 14.73 10.08
CA ARG A 229 28.62 15.94 9.24
C ARG A 229 27.24 16.54 8.95
N CYS A 230 27.09 17.84 9.21
CA CYS A 230 25.91 18.61 8.84
C CYS A 230 26.12 19.20 7.44
N SER A 231 25.29 18.80 6.49
CA SER A 231 25.23 19.43 5.17
C SER A 231 24.28 20.63 5.28
N LEU A 232 24.83 21.83 5.22
CA LEU A 232 24.02 23.04 5.07
C LEU A 232 23.55 23.07 3.63
N VAL A 233 22.23 23.16 3.43
CA VAL A 233 21.67 23.48 2.13
C VAL A 233 21.62 25.02 2.07
N PRO A 234 22.29 25.66 1.09
CA PRO A 234 22.13 27.09 0.86
C PRO A 234 20.64 27.39 0.64
N ASP A 235 20.12 28.37 1.38
CA ASP A 235 18.71 28.77 1.32
C ASP A 235 18.48 29.68 0.08
N ASP A 236 19.04 29.31 -1.07
CA ASP A 236 19.00 30.06 -2.34
C ASP A 236 17.70 29.82 -3.13
N TYR A 237 16.63 29.39 -2.45
CA TYR A 237 15.30 29.49 -3.05
C TYR A 237 14.81 30.93 -2.88
N PRO A 238 14.62 31.69 -3.99
CA PRO A 238 14.22 33.08 -3.90
C PRO A 238 12.85 33.16 -3.24
N ARG A 239 12.82 33.71 -2.02
CA ARG A 239 11.59 34.13 -1.36
C ARG A 239 10.90 35.13 -2.29
N ARG A 240 9.81 34.69 -2.92
CA ARG A 240 8.82 35.53 -3.62
C ARG A 240 8.43 36.69 -2.70
N SER A 241 9.08 37.82 -2.90
CA SER A 241 8.70 39.11 -2.34
C SER A 241 8.14 39.94 -3.49
N LYS A 242 7.03 40.62 -3.21
CA LYS A 242 6.16 41.42 -4.09
C LYS A 242 5.05 40.60 -4.80
N ARG A 243 3.86 40.69 -4.18
CA ARG A 243 2.56 40.48 -4.81
C ARG A 243 2.45 41.40 -6.03
N VAL A 244 2.67 40.86 -7.21
CA VAL A 244 1.90 41.27 -8.38
C VAL A 244 0.58 40.52 -8.26
N LYS A 245 -0.52 41.26 -8.17
CA LYS A 245 -1.88 40.74 -8.08
C LYS A 245 -2.26 40.15 -9.44
N VAL A 246 -1.70 38.99 -9.77
CA VAL A 246 -2.17 38.16 -10.88
C VAL A 246 -3.21 37.23 -10.26
N GLU A 247 -4.47 37.52 -10.53
CA GLU A 247 -5.59 36.63 -10.20
C GLU A 247 -5.42 35.35 -11.03
N SER A 248 -4.70 34.39 -10.45
CA SER A 248 -4.60 33.04 -10.95
C SER A 248 -5.69 32.19 -10.29
N PRO A 249 -6.56 31.51 -11.06
CA PRO A 249 -7.69 30.75 -10.53
C PRO A 249 -7.29 29.46 -9.80
N VAL A 250 -5.98 29.17 -9.67
CA VAL A 250 -5.47 27.89 -9.18
C VAL A 250 -5.44 27.79 -7.64
N ALA A 251 -5.61 28.90 -6.91
CA ALA A 251 -5.62 28.88 -5.44
C ALA A 251 -6.94 28.34 -4.84
N SER A 252 -8.02 28.26 -5.63
CA SER A 252 -9.33 27.84 -5.14
C SER A 252 -9.49 26.32 -5.01
N THR A 253 -8.75 25.53 -5.79
CA THR A 253 -8.86 24.06 -5.80
C THR A 253 -8.13 23.42 -4.62
N SER A 254 -6.98 23.97 -4.22
CA SER A 254 -6.20 23.44 -3.08
C SER A 254 -6.91 23.55 -1.74
N SER A 255 -7.76 24.56 -1.54
CA SER A 255 -8.54 24.70 -0.30
C SER A 255 -9.66 23.66 -0.21
N GLN A 256 -10.35 23.40 -1.32
CA GLN A 256 -11.41 22.40 -1.38
C GLN A 256 -10.87 20.99 -1.09
N VAL A 257 -9.72 20.62 -1.67
CA VAL A 257 -9.09 19.32 -1.42
C VAL A 257 -8.76 19.12 0.06
N ILE A 258 -8.33 20.17 0.77
CA ILE A 258 -8.01 20.09 2.20
C ILE A 258 -9.27 19.88 3.03
N ASP A 259 -10.37 20.55 2.69
CA ASP A 259 -11.63 20.42 3.41
C ASP A 259 -12.33 19.08 3.13
N ASP A 260 -12.20 18.55 1.91
CA ASP A 260 -12.61 17.19 1.54
C ASP A 260 -11.79 16.13 2.31
N LEU A 261 -10.47 16.34 2.44
CA LEU A 261 -9.64 15.44 3.25
C LEU A 261 -10.06 15.46 4.72
N ARG A 262 -10.35 16.64 5.27
CA ARG A 262 -10.81 16.79 6.67
C ARG A 262 -12.16 16.14 6.92
N THR A 263 -13.09 16.23 5.98
CA THR A 263 -14.39 15.57 6.07
C THR A 263 -14.24 14.05 6.02
N ASN A 264 -13.43 13.54 5.09
CA ASN A 264 -13.12 12.10 5.01
C ASN A 264 -12.44 11.57 6.29
N VAL A 265 -11.51 12.33 6.88
CA VAL A 265 -10.88 11.94 8.15
C VAL A 265 -11.91 11.90 9.29
N ARG A 266 -12.86 12.85 9.34
CA ARG A 266 -13.93 12.81 10.34
C ARG A 266 -14.84 11.60 10.16
N ASP A 267 -15.20 11.27 8.92
CA ASP A 267 -16.04 10.10 8.61
C ASP A 267 -15.33 8.77 8.90
N LEU A 268 -14.04 8.67 8.63
CA LEU A 268 -13.25 7.51 9.06
C LEU A 268 -13.21 7.39 10.58
N ASN A 269 -13.08 8.50 11.30
CA ASN A 269 -13.05 8.48 12.76
C ASN A 269 -14.39 8.06 13.37
N THR A 270 -15.52 8.45 12.78
CA THR A 270 -16.86 7.97 13.22
C THR A 270 -17.04 6.48 12.95
N ARG A 271 -16.56 5.97 11.81
CA ARG A 271 -16.59 4.53 11.50
C ARG A 271 -15.71 3.71 12.45
N ILE A 272 -14.53 4.19 12.79
CA ILE A 272 -13.64 3.55 13.78
C ILE A 272 -14.34 3.49 15.14
N ASN A 273 -14.92 4.59 15.61
CA ASN A 273 -15.64 4.62 16.89
C ASN A 273 -16.80 3.61 16.91
N LEU A 274 -17.57 3.50 15.83
CA LEU A 274 -18.66 2.52 15.73
C LEU A 274 -18.14 1.07 15.80
N GLN A 275 -17.01 0.79 15.15
CA GLN A 275 -16.37 -0.53 15.22
C GLN A 275 -15.86 -0.84 16.64
N GLU A 276 -15.29 0.14 17.33
CA GLU A 276 -14.86 -0.02 18.72
C GLU A 276 -16.04 -0.29 19.66
N GLU A 277 -17.17 0.40 19.49
CA GLU A 277 -18.39 0.14 20.27
C GLU A 277 -18.93 -1.26 20.03
N MET A 278 -18.96 -1.71 18.78
CA MET A 278 -19.39 -3.07 18.43
C MET A 278 -18.47 -4.13 19.05
N LEU A 279 -17.15 -3.92 19.03
CA LEU A 279 -16.20 -4.81 19.68
C LEU A 279 -16.39 -4.85 21.20
N ARG A 280 -16.60 -3.69 21.85
CA ARG A 280 -16.91 -3.62 23.28
C ARG A 280 -18.18 -4.40 23.63
N TYR A 281 -19.21 -4.28 22.80
CA TYR A 281 -20.45 -5.04 22.96
C TYR A 281 -20.21 -6.55 22.86
N LEU A 282 -19.47 -7.00 21.85
CA LEU A 282 -19.15 -8.43 21.66
C LEU A 282 -18.35 -8.99 22.84
N ILE A 283 -17.33 -8.26 23.33
CA ILE A 283 -16.54 -8.66 24.49
C ILE A 283 -17.43 -8.82 25.74
N LEU A 284 -18.33 -7.87 25.98
CA LEU A 284 -19.29 -7.96 27.10
C LEU A 284 -20.25 -9.15 26.93
N HIS A 285 -20.68 -9.43 25.70
CA HIS A 285 -21.60 -10.54 25.45
C HIS A 285 -20.92 -11.90 25.66
N VAL A 286 -19.68 -12.06 25.19
CA VAL A 286 -18.89 -13.28 25.40
C VAL A 286 -18.67 -13.52 26.89
N ARG A 287 -18.30 -12.48 27.67
CA ARG A 287 -18.17 -12.62 29.14
C ARG A 287 -19.46 -13.08 29.82
N LYS A 288 -20.61 -12.55 29.40
CA LYS A 288 -21.89 -13.00 29.95
C LYS A 288 -22.21 -14.46 29.62
N LEU A 289 -21.82 -14.92 28.43
CA LEU A 289 -21.97 -16.33 28.05
C LEU A 289 -21.02 -17.23 28.85
N GLU A 290 -19.78 -16.78 29.08
CA GLU A 290 -18.83 -17.49 29.94
C GLU A 290 -19.29 -17.55 31.41
N GLU A 291 -19.92 -16.49 31.91
CA GLU A 291 -20.53 -16.47 33.25
C GLU A 291 -21.73 -17.42 33.33
N ALA A 292 -22.63 -17.38 32.34
CA ALA A 292 -23.78 -18.29 32.30
C ALA A 292 -23.35 -19.77 32.23
N ASN A 293 -22.36 -20.09 31.39
CA ASN A 293 -21.84 -21.46 31.31
C ASN A 293 -21.19 -21.91 32.63
N ARG A 294 -20.50 -21.01 33.34
CA ARG A 294 -19.91 -21.32 34.65
C ARG A 294 -20.98 -21.61 35.71
N GLU A 295 -22.10 -20.87 35.70
CA GLU A 295 -23.22 -21.12 36.61
C GLU A 295 -23.87 -22.48 36.33
N GLU A 296 -23.97 -22.89 35.05
CA GLU A 296 -24.47 -24.24 34.70
C GLU A 296 -23.55 -25.36 35.20
N ASP A 297 -22.23 -25.20 35.12
CA ASP A 297 -21.26 -26.17 35.63
C ASP A 297 -21.33 -26.34 37.16
N GLU A 298 -21.57 -25.25 37.91
CA GLU A 298 -21.71 -25.28 39.39
C GLU A 298 -23.02 -25.98 39.83
N ASP A 299 -24.09 -25.84 39.05
CA ASP A 299 -25.37 -26.51 39.32
C ASP A 299 -25.28 -28.03 39.09
N GLU A 300 -24.57 -28.48 38.05
CA GLU A 300 -24.34 -29.91 37.78
C GLU A 300 -23.50 -30.59 38.87
N GLU A 301 -22.45 -29.92 39.38
CA GLU A 301 -21.65 -30.44 40.49
C GLU A 301 -22.52 -30.61 41.76
N SER A 302 -23.42 -29.66 42.03
CA SER A 302 -24.31 -29.70 43.19
C SER A 302 -25.36 -30.83 43.11
N GLU A 303 -25.83 -31.17 41.91
CA GLU A 303 -26.80 -32.25 41.69
C GLU A 303 -26.12 -33.63 41.82
N GLU A 304 -24.92 -33.78 41.28
CA GLU A 304 -24.14 -35.02 41.43
C GLU A 304 -23.80 -35.32 42.90
N ASP A 305 -23.46 -34.28 43.67
CA ASP A 305 -23.21 -34.35 45.11
C ASP A 305 -24.47 -34.73 45.92
N ARG A 306 -25.63 -34.24 45.48
CA ARG A 306 -26.93 -34.57 46.07
C ARG A 306 -27.35 -36.01 45.75
N VAL A 307 -27.07 -36.51 44.55
CA VAL A 307 -27.29 -37.90 44.16
C VAL A 307 -26.38 -38.83 44.98
N LYS A 308 -25.09 -38.51 45.14
CA LYS A 308 -24.14 -39.28 45.98
C LYS A 308 -24.63 -39.39 47.43
N ARG A 309 -25.08 -38.28 48.05
CA ARG A 309 -25.61 -38.30 49.43
C ARG A 309 -26.91 -39.09 49.61
N THR A 310 -27.73 -39.22 48.56
CA THR A 310 -29.01 -39.96 48.64
C THR A 310 -28.87 -41.43 48.24
N GLY A 311 -27.86 -41.80 47.44
CA GLY A 311 -27.55 -43.19 47.07
C GLY A 311 -27.05 -44.04 48.24
N ASP A 312 -26.27 -43.47 49.16
CA ASP A 312 -25.67 -44.20 50.29
C ASP A 312 -26.67 -44.69 51.36
N ARG A 313 -27.91 -44.18 51.34
CA ARG A 313 -28.95 -44.59 52.30
C ARG A 313 -29.70 -45.88 51.91
N LYS A 314 -29.56 -46.38 50.69
CA LYS A 314 -30.27 -47.60 50.24
C LYS A 314 -29.49 -48.91 50.41
N GLY A 315 -28.21 -48.87 50.78
CA GLY A 315 -27.33 -50.05 50.88
C GLY A 315 -27.23 -50.72 52.26
N LYS A 316 -27.73 -50.08 53.34
CA LYS A 316 -27.64 -50.62 54.71
C LYS A 316 -29.01 -51.03 55.22
N GLY A 317 -29.59 -52.04 54.60
CA GLY A 317 -30.85 -52.58 55.05
C GLY A 317 -30.99 -54.07 54.79
N TRP A 318 -30.95 -54.83 55.88
CA TRP A 318 -31.58 -56.14 56.05
C TRP A 318 -30.86 -57.32 55.38
N LYS A 319 -29.86 -57.85 56.08
CA LYS A 319 -29.63 -59.30 56.15
C LYS A 319 -30.14 -59.75 57.52
N GLU A 320 -31.35 -60.28 57.55
CA GLU A 320 -31.80 -61.28 58.54
C GLU A 320 -31.39 -62.67 58.04
#